data_AF-A0A5A9MXA0-F1
#
_entry.id   AF-A0A5A9MXA0-F1
#
_cell.length_a   1.000
_cell.length_b   1.000
_cell.length_c   1.000
_cell.angle_alpha   90.00
_cell.angle_beta   90.00
_cell.angle_gamma   90.00
#
_symmetry.space_group_name_H-M   'P 1'
#
loop_
_entity.id
_entity.type
_entity.pdbx_description
1 polymer ?
#
loop_
_entity_poly.entity_id
_entity_poly.type
_entity_poly.pdbx_seq_one_letter_code
_entity_poly.pdbx_strand_id
1 'polypeptide(L)'
;MGVVTALLGWLGVIAVCALPQWKVSAFIGANIVTAQIMWEGMWMNCVVQSTGQMQCKVYDSMLALSSDLQAGRAMIIVSILTGLCGIVISVAGGKCTNCIEEPASKAKACIVAGILFIVSGLLCLIPVSWSANTIIRDFYNPLMVDSQRRELGAALYVGWASAGLLLLAGGILCWNCPPKHDRIYNPKFTAAITSCLFVTHVWDETGPTAALSFDNGSSFNMGRIAKEVSGQILCFIGFVGICICCGIPLWRVTTYIGANIVTAQIIWDGLWMNCVIQSTGQMQCKVQDSIMQLTTDLQVARALTVIAIVVGCVGMLLTFVGGQCSSCLKRENSMAKVLILGGILCIVAGVLCLIPVCWSSAFTIADYQSTLTIQTQKRELGASIYIGWGASGFLLFGGIILCTACPPRDDMYPNYPGMYTYQAPMYGPPGAYGPPKTYAPSVAYTGTGTYVPNKPNYSADPGQYL
;
A
#
# COMPACT_ATOMS: atom_id res chain seq x y z
N MET A 1 -10.87 9.50 7.05
CA MET A 1 -11.08 8.65 8.24
C MET A 1 -11.27 7.20 7.85
N GLY A 2 -12.41 6.80 7.26
CA GLY A 2 -12.65 5.38 6.87
C GLY A 2 -11.49 4.69 6.15
N VAL A 3 -10.89 5.32 5.13
CA VAL A 3 -9.74 4.74 4.40
C VAL A 3 -8.49 4.56 5.29
N VAL A 4 -8.18 5.52 6.16
CA VAL A 4 -7.03 5.43 7.08
C VAL A 4 -7.25 4.32 8.10
N THR A 5 -8.46 4.23 8.66
CA THR A 5 -8.84 3.18 9.60
C THR A 5 -8.80 1.80 8.94
N ALA A 6 -9.20 1.70 7.66
CA ALA A 6 -9.11 0.48 6.88
C ALA A 6 -7.67 0.04 6.62
N LEU A 7 -6.76 0.98 6.28
CA LEU A 7 -5.34 0.68 6.08
C LEU A 7 -4.70 0.16 7.37
N LEU A 8 -4.98 0.79 8.51
CA LEU A 8 -4.50 0.33 9.82
C LEU A 8 -5.06 -1.06 10.17
N GLY A 9 -6.35 -1.28 9.94
CA GLY A 9 -6.98 -2.58 10.15
C GLY A 9 -6.37 -3.66 9.26
N TRP A 10 -6.13 -3.37 7.98
CA TRP A 10 -5.52 -4.31 7.03
C TRP A 10 -4.08 -4.67 7.39
N LEU A 11 -3.26 -3.68 7.79
CA LEU A 11 -1.91 -3.94 8.32
C LEU A 11 -1.95 -4.80 9.59
N GLY A 12 -2.94 -4.58 10.45
CA GLY A 12 -3.17 -5.41 11.63
C GLY A 12 -3.51 -6.87 11.28
N VAL A 13 -4.33 -7.12 10.25
CA VAL A 13 -4.61 -8.49 9.76
C VAL A 13 -3.33 -9.18 9.24
N ILE A 14 -2.45 -8.44 8.56
CA ILE A 14 -1.14 -8.97 8.12
C ILE A 14 -0.28 -9.34 9.32
N ALA A 15 -0.21 -8.48 10.34
CA ALA A 15 0.54 -8.77 11.57
C ALA A 15 -0.01 -10.02 12.28
N VAL A 16 -1.33 -10.16 12.37
CA VAL A 16 -2.00 -11.32 12.97
C VAL A 16 -1.69 -12.61 12.21
N CYS A 17 -1.59 -12.54 10.88
CA CYS A 17 -1.18 -13.67 10.05
C CYS A 17 0.28 -14.09 10.30
N ALA A 18 1.17 -13.12 10.52
CA ALA A 18 2.61 -13.36 10.67
C ALA A 18 3.02 -13.76 12.11
N LEU A 19 2.33 -13.26 13.13
CA LEU A 19 2.72 -13.46 14.54
C LEU A 19 2.45 -14.91 14.99
N PRO A 20 3.42 -15.58 15.65
CA PRO A 20 3.24 -16.94 16.17
C PRO A 20 2.51 -17.00 17.52
N GLN A 21 1.85 -15.92 17.93
CA GLN A 21 1.29 -15.76 19.28
C GLN A 21 -0.24 -15.95 19.31
N TRP A 22 -0.75 -17.03 18.71
CA TRP A 22 -2.19 -17.31 18.65
C TRP A 22 -2.69 -18.04 19.90
N LYS A 23 -1.99 -19.09 20.33
CA LYS A 23 -2.26 -19.79 21.58
C LYS A 23 -1.00 -19.81 22.43
N VAL A 24 -1.15 -19.59 23.73
CA VAL A 24 -0.02 -19.65 24.66
C VAL A 24 -0.32 -20.74 25.68
N SER A 25 0.63 -21.62 25.95
CA SER A 25 0.48 -22.66 26.99
C SER A 25 1.71 -22.61 27.89
N ALA A 26 1.52 -22.42 29.18
CA ALA A 26 2.61 -22.47 30.15
C ALA A 26 2.62 -23.85 30.81
N PHE A 27 3.66 -24.64 30.54
CA PHE A 27 3.89 -25.86 31.28
C PHE A 27 4.64 -25.48 32.56
N ILE A 28 3.93 -25.34 33.68
CA ILE A 28 4.56 -25.19 35.00
C ILE A 28 4.66 -26.57 35.65
N GLY A 29 5.79 -27.26 35.44
CA GLY A 29 6.15 -28.42 36.24
C GLY A 29 6.69 -28.02 37.61
N ALA A 30 6.67 -28.92 38.59
CA ALA A 30 7.21 -28.69 39.95
C ALA A 30 8.73 -28.39 39.99
N ASN A 31 9.44 -28.50 38.86
CA ASN A 31 10.86 -28.19 38.72
C ASN A 31 11.05 -27.02 37.73
N ILE A 32 11.83 -26.02 38.12
CA ILE A 32 12.21 -24.84 37.30
C ILE A 32 12.86 -25.22 35.94
N VAL A 33 13.45 -26.41 35.85
CA VAL A 33 14.14 -26.92 34.65
C VAL A 33 13.16 -27.41 33.57
N THR A 34 11.90 -27.73 33.92
CA THR A 34 10.87 -28.17 32.95
C THR A 34 9.82 -27.10 32.64
N ALA A 35 9.94 -25.91 33.25
CA ALA A 35 9.05 -24.80 32.98
C ALA A 35 9.32 -24.21 31.58
N GLN A 36 8.34 -24.33 30.68
CA GLN A 36 8.43 -23.87 29.30
C GLN A 36 7.13 -23.20 28.85
N ILE A 37 7.25 -22.11 28.09
CA ILE A 37 6.11 -21.38 27.52
C ILE A 37 6.03 -21.73 26.03
N MET A 38 4.99 -22.44 25.64
CA MET A 38 4.73 -22.78 24.24
C MET A 38 3.80 -21.74 23.61
N TRP A 39 4.21 -21.22 22.47
CA TRP A 39 3.48 -20.31 21.61
C TRP A 39 3.10 -21.07 20.34
N GLU A 40 1.83 -21.28 20.11
CA GLU A 40 1.36 -21.86 18.85
C GLU A 40 0.89 -20.73 17.96
N GLY A 41 1.50 -20.65 16.78
CA GLY A 41 1.16 -19.70 15.73
C GLY A 41 0.36 -20.33 14.62
N MET A 42 -0.06 -19.51 13.66
CA MET A 42 -0.71 -20.02 12.46
C MET A 42 0.24 -20.89 11.64
N TRP A 43 1.51 -20.50 11.48
CA TRP A 43 2.48 -21.11 10.55
C TRP A 43 3.60 -21.92 11.20
N MET A 44 3.88 -21.63 12.47
CA MET A 44 4.94 -22.23 13.26
C MET A 44 4.52 -22.28 14.73
N ASN A 45 5.11 -23.19 15.49
CA ASN A 45 5.04 -23.20 16.95
C ASN A 45 6.41 -22.90 17.55
N CYS A 46 6.46 -22.16 18.65
CA CYS A 46 7.68 -21.74 19.31
C CYS A 46 7.64 -22.09 20.80
N VAL A 47 8.72 -22.62 21.34
CA VAL A 47 8.83 -23.00 22.77
C VAL A 47 9.91 -22.15 23.42
N VAL A 48 9.55 -21.35 24.41
CA VAL A 48 10.50 -20.54 25.19
C VAL A 48 10.85 -21.28 26.47
N GLN A 49 12.15 -21.54 26.67
CA GLN A 49 12.68 -22.18 27.89
C GLN A 49 13.07 -21.12 28.93
N SER A 50 13.15 -21.51 30.20
CA SER A 50 13.57 -20.64 31.32
C SER A 50 14.97 -20.03 31.17
N THR A 51 15.80 -20.61 30.30
CA THR A 51 17.12 -20.10 29.90
C THR A 51 17.07 -18.94 28.89
N GLY A 52 15.87 -18.54 28.43
CA GLY A 52 15.67 -17.46 27.45
C GLY A 52 15.85 -17.87 25.99
N GLN A 53 16.04 -19.16 25.71
CA GLN A 53 16.10 -19.67 24.33
C GLN A 53 14.68 -19.95 23.81
N MET A 54 14.35 -19.47 22.59
CA MET A 54 13.08 -19.76 21.93
C MET A 54 13.31 -20.78 20.79
N GLN A 55 12.62 -21.92 20.80
CA GLN A 55 12.74 -22.97 19.80
C GLN A 55 11.48 -22.98 18.93
N CYS A 56 11.54 -22.41 17.75
CA CYS A 56 10.48 -22.47 16.75
C CYS A 56 10.63 -23.71 15.84
N LYS A 57 9.50 -24.27 15.44
CA LYS A 57 9.42 -25.29 14.42
C LYS A 57 8.30 -24.92 13.45
N VAL A 58 8.58 -25.00 12.16
CA VAL A 58 7.55 -24.83 11.13
C VAL A 58 6.77 -26.13 11.03
N TYR A 59 5.46 -26.05 10.79
CA TYR A 59 4.65 -27.26 10.63
C TYR A 59 5.01 -27.97 9.31
N ASP A 60 5.82 -29.03 9.39
CA ASP A 60 6.34 -29.81 8.24
C ASP A 60 5.28 -30.60 7.47
N SER A 61 4.10 -30.81 8.06
CA SER A 61 3.04 -31.63 7.45
C SER A 61 1.68 -31.00 7.69
N MET A 62 1.08 -30.48 6.60
CA MET A 62 -0.30 -29.97 6.57
C MET A 62 -1.33 -31.04 6.98
N LEU A 63 -0.99 -32.32 6.83
CA LEU A 63 -1.90 -33.46 7.05
C LEU A 63 -2.05 -33.88 8.52
N ALA A 64 -1.16 -33.44 9.42
CA ALA A 64 -1.20 -33.74 10.86
C ALA A 64 -1.75 -32.59 11.71
N LEU A 65 -2.19 -31.50 11.07
CA LEU A 65 -2.65 -30.27 11.72
C LEU A 65 -4.18 -30.27 11.84
N SER A 66 -4.73 -29.79 12.96
CA SER A 66 -6.18 -29.74 13.19
C SER A 66 -6.90 -28.99 12.06
N SER A 67 -7.97 -29.56 11.52
CA SER A 67 -8.74 -29.01 10.39
C SER A 67 -9.19 -27.56 10.62
N ASP A 68 -9.50 -27.20 11.87
CA ASP A 68 -9.85 -25.83 12.29
C ASP A 68 -8.76 -24.81 11.97
N LEU A 69 -7.49 -25.17 12.14
CA LEU A 69 -6.35 -24.28 11.88
C LEU A 69 -6.11 -24.13 10.37
N GLN A 70 -6.33 -25.18 9.60
CA GLN A 70 -6.21 -25.15 8.14
C GLN A 70 -7.29 -24.24 7.53
N ALA A 71 -8.53 -24.33 8.01
CA ALA A 71 -9.60 -23.40 7.63
C ALA A 71 -9.27 -21.95 8.05
N GLY A 72 -8.69 -21.76 9.24
CA GLY A 72 -8.19 -20.47 9.74
C GLY A 72 -7.19 -19.79 8.80
N ARG A 73 -6.19 -20.53 8.32
CA ARG A 73 -5.19 -20.02 7.35
C ARG A 73 -5.83 -19.50 6.08
N ALA A 74 -6.74 -20.28 5.49
CA ALA A 74 -7.43 -19.89 4.27
C ALA A 74 -8.28 -18.62 4.47
N MET A 75 -9.04 -18.55 5.57
CA MET A 75 -9.89 -17.39 5.87
C MET A 75 -9.09 -16.09 6.02
N ILE A 76 -7.93 -16.13 6.70
CA ILE A 76 -7.10 -14.93 6.86
C ILE A 76 -6.44 -14.51 5.54
N ILE A 77 -5.96 -15.45 4.73
CA ILE A 77 -5.39 -15.09 3.42
C ILE A 77 -6.44 -14.43 2.54
N VAL A 78 -7.64 -15.01 2.47
CA VAL A 78 -8.76 -14.41 1.71
C VAL A 78 -9.14 -13.04 2.27
N SER A 79 -9.13 -12.86 3.59
CA SER A 79 -9.34 -11.55 4.25
C SER A 79 -8.31 -10.51 3.82
N ILE A 80 -7.02 -10.87 3.74
CA ILE A 80 -5.95 -9.97 3.27
C ILE A 80 -6.16 -9.58 1.81
N LEU A 81 -6.49 -10.54 0.94
CA LEU A 81 -6.73 -10.30 -0.49
C LEU A 81 -7.97 -9.41 -0.73
N THR A 82 -9.07 -9.69 -0.03
CA THR A 82 -10.29 -8.86 -0.12
C THR A 82 -10.07 -7.46 0.44
N GLY A 83 -9.31 -7.32 1.52
CA GLY A 83 -8.93 -6.01 2.06
C GLY A 83 -8.06 -5.20 1.10
N LEU A 84 -7.14 -5.86 0.38
CA LEU A 84 -6.32 -5.21 -0.65
C LEU A 84 -7.20 -4.67 -1.80
N CYS A 85 -8.12 -5.49 -2.32
CA CYS A 85 -9.09 -5.04 -3.33
C CYS A 85 -9.95 -3.86 -2.82
N GLY A 86 -10.38 -3.91 -1.55
CA GLY A 86 -11.11 -2.82 -0.89
C GLY A 86 -10.32 -1.51 -0.83
N ILE A 87 -9.01 -1.57 -0.57
CA ILE A 87 -8.12 -0.40 -0.57
C ILE A 87 -8.07 0.22 -1.97
N VAL A 88 -7.85 -0.58 -3.01
CA VAL A 88 -7.76 -0.09 -4.40
C VAL A 88 -9.05 0.61 -4.83
N ILE A 89 -10.21 0.01 -4.54
CA ILE A 89 -11.51 0.59 -4.90
C ILE A 89 -11.83 1.82 -4.04
N SER A 90 -11.42 1.84 -2.77
CA SER A 90 -11.58 3.01 -1.90
C SER A 90 -10.83 4.23 -2.40
N VAL A 91 -9.63 4.02 -2.96
CA VAL A 91 -8.84 5.10 -3.57
C VAL A 91 -9.55 5.65 -4.80
N ALA A 92 -10.18 4.79 -5.62
CA ALA A 92 -10.95 5.22 -6.79
C ALA A 92 -12.24 6.00 -6.44
N GLY A 93 -12.88 5.70 -5.31
CA GLY A 93 -14.17 6.29 -4.92
C GLY A 93 -14.10 7.61 -4.11
N GLY A 94 -12.92 8.05 -3.68
CA GLY A 94 -12.77 9.23 -2.82
C GLY A 94 -13.36 10.51 -3.40
N LYS A 95 -13.87 11.42 -2.55
CA LYS A 95 -14.36 12.76 -2.98
C LYS A 95 -13.26 13.61 -3.61
N CYS A 96 -12.04 13.39 -3.17
CA CYS A 96 -10.87 13.99 -3.78
C CYS A 96 -10.54 13.31 -5.13
N THR A 97 -10.99 12.10 -5.41
CA THR A 97 -10.59 11.37 -6.60
C THR A 97 -11.37 11.77 -7.85
N ASN A 98 -10.67 12.21 -8.90
CA ASN A 98 -11.26 12.49 -10.22
C ASN A 98 -11.02 11.38 -11.26
N CYS A 99 -10.62 10.17 -10.82
CA CYS A 99 -10.50 9.00 -11.70
C CYS A 99 -11.88 8.54 -12.25
N ILE A 100 -12.97 8.95 -11.61
CA ILE A 100 -14.37 8.76 -12.03
C ILE A 100 -14.95 10.17 -12.11
N GLU A 101 -15.60 10.58 -13.19
CA GLU A 101 -16.19 11.93 -13.25
C GLU A 101 -17.58 11.96 -12.60
N GLU A 102 -18.32 10.85 -12.68
CA GLU A 102 -19.70 10.79 -12.24
C GLU A 102 -19.86 10.60 -10.72
N PRO A 103 -20.55 11.53 -10.01
CA PRO A 103 -20.66 11.50 -8.55
C PRO A 103 -21.45 10.29 -8.03
N ALA A 104 -22.42 9.78 -8.81
CA ALA A 104 -23.17 8.57 -8.47
C ALA A 104 -22.29 7.31 -8.52
N SER A 105 -21.38 7.23 -9.50
CA SER A 105 -20.44 6.12 -9.62
C SER A 105 -19.38 6.14 -8.51
N LYS A 106 -18.89 7.33 -8.10
CA LYS A 106 -18.01 7.49 -6.92
C LYS A 106 -18.66 6.98 -5.64
N ALA A 107 -19.92 7.35 -5.41
CA ALA A 107 -20.67 6.90 -4.24
C ALA A 107 -20.83 5.37 -4.24
N LYS A 108 -21.19 4.77 -5.38
CA LYS A 108 -21.26 3.31 -5.52
C LYS A 108 -19.91 2.64 -5.27
N ALA A 109 -18.81 3.19 -5.80
CA ALA A 109 -17.47 2.67 -5.57
C ALA A 109 -17.09 2.71 -4.08
N CYS A 110 -17.39 3.79 -3.36
CA CYS A 110 -17.20 3.86 -1.90
C CYS A 110 -18.03 2.82 -1.15
N ILE A 111 -19.27 2.59 -1.54
CA ILE A 111 -20.14 1.59 -0.92
C ILE A 111 -19.58 0.18 -1.17
N VAL A 112 -19.20 -0.14 -2.41
CA VAL A 112 -18.59 -1.44 -2.76
C VAL A 112 -17.30 -1.66 -1.96
N ALA A 113 -16.45 -0.64 -1.86
CA ALA A 113 -15.23 -0.74 -1.06
C ALA A 113 -15.52 -0.94 0.44
N GLY A 114 -16.54 -0.26 0.97
CA GLY A 114 -17.00 -0.46 2.34
C GLY A 114 -17.50 -1.88 2.60
N ILE A 115 -18.26 -2.46 1.67
CA ILE A 115 -18.72 -3.87 1.76
C ILE A 115 -17.52 -4.82 1.76
N LEU A 116 -16.54 -4.61 0.89
CA LEU A 116 -15.33 -5.44 0.85
C LEU A 116 -14.54 -5.39 2.16
N PHE A 117 -14.46 -4.21 2.81
CA PHE A 117 -13.84 -4.10 4.13
C PHE A 117 -14.64 -4.79 5.24
N ILE A 118 -15.98 -4.74 5.17
CA ILE A 118 -16.82 -5.48 6.11
C ILE A 118 -16.59 -6.98 5.96
N VAL A 119 -16.58 -7.49 4.72
CA VAL A 119 -16.32 -8.90 4.42
C VAL A 119 -14.92 -9.30 4.89
N SER A 120 -13.90 -8.49 4.60
CA SER A 120 -12.53 -8.72 5.05
C SER A 120 -12.44 -8.77 6.59
N GLY A 121 -13.08 -7.83 7.29
CA GLY A 121 -13.14 -7.81 8.75
C GLY A 121 -13.84 -9.03 9.34
N LEU A 122 -14.96 -9.47 8.77
CA LEU A 122 -15.67 -10.68 9.20
C LEU A 122 -14.84 -11.95 8.98
N LEU A 123 -14.20 -12.08 7.83
CA LEU A 123 -13.31 -13.21 7.51
C LEU A 123 -12.10 -13.29 8.45
N CYS A 124 -11.65 -12.16 9.03
CA CYS A 124 -10.64 -12.15 10.09
C CYS A 124 -11.25 -12.48 11.48
N LEU A 125 -12.43 -11.94 11.79
CA LEU A 125 -13.08 -12.11 13.09
C LEU A 125 -13.47 -13.57 13.37
N ILE A 126 -13.95 -14.29 12.36
CA ILE A 126 -14.41 -15.69 12.47
C ILE A 126 -13.29 -16.61 13.00
N PRO A 127 -12.11 -16.75 12.35
CA PRO A 127 -11.05 -17.63 12.82
C PRO A 127 -10.44 -17.20 14.16
N VAL A 128 -10.33 -15.89 14.42
CA VAL A 128 -9.83 -15.35 15.69
C VAL A 128 -10.78 -15.71 16.84
N SER A 129 -12.08 -15.48 16.66
CA SER A 129 -13.09 -15.74 17.68
C SER A 129 -13.34 -17.24 17.89
N TRP A 130 -13.30 -18.03 16.81
CA TRP A 130 -13.35 -19.49 16.91
C TRP A 130 -12.16 -20.03 17.71
N SER A 131 -10.94 -19.56 17.39
CA SER A 131 -9.73 -19.93 18.12
C SER A 131 -9.84 -19.58 19.60
N ALA A 132 -10.29 -18.36 19.92
CA ALA A 132 -10.52 -17.96 21.31
C ALA A 132 -11.56 -18.85 22.03
N ASN A 133 -12.68 -19.17 21.38
CA ASN A 133 -13.71 -20.04 21.94
C ASN A 133 -13.19 -21.46 22.20
N THR A 134 -12.39 -22.03 21.29
CA THR A 134 -11.78 -23.36 21.51
C THR A 134 -10.82 -23.35 22.71
N ILE A 135 -9.99 -22.31 22.84
CA ILE A 135 -9.06 -22.15 23.98
C ILE A 135 -9.83 -22.02 25.31
N ILE A 136 -10.89 -21.22 25.33
CA ILE A 136 -11.71 -21.04 26.54
C ILE A 136 -12.42 -22.34 26.92
N ARG A 137 -12.98 -23.06 25.94
CA ARG A 137 -13.61 -24.37 26.18
C ARG A 137 -12.61 -25.37 26.73
N ASP A 138 -11.39 -25.38 26.20
CA ASP A 138 -10.32 -26.22 26.69
C ASP A 138 -9.96 -25.88 28.14
N PHE A 139 -9.90 -24.60 28.49
CA PHE A 139 -9.60 -24.15 29.85
C PHE A 139 -10.60 -24.64 30.91
N TYR A 140 -11.89 -24.77 30.55
CA TYR A 140 -12.94 -25.24 31.47
C TYR A 140 -13.19 -26.75 31.42
N ASN A 141 -12.47 -27.50 30.59
CA ASN A 141 -12.68 -28.94 30.46
C ASN A 141 -12.00 -29.70 31.61
N PRO A 142 -12.76 -30.41 32.47
CA PRO A 142 -12.21 -31.10 33.65
C PRO A 142 -11.31 -32.29 33.29
N LEU A 143 -11.27 -32.71 32.02
CA LEU A 143 -10.42 -33.81 31.54
C LEU A 143 -8.99 -33.37 31.22
N MET A 144 -8.70 -32.06 31.25
CA MET A 144 -7.37 -31.53 30.92
C MET A 144 -6.53 -31.37 32.18
N VAL A 145 -5.28 -31.85 32.12
CA VAL A 145 -4.30 -31.66 33.18
C VAL A 145 -3.96 -30.17 33.28
N ASP A 146 -3.78 -29.64 34.50
CA ASP A 146 -3.48 -28.21 34.73
C ASP A 146 -2.26 -27.71 33.94
N SER A 147 -1.30 -28.61 33.64
CA SER A 147 -0.11 -28.31 32.82
C SER A 147 -0.40 -28.10 31.32
N GLN A 148 -1.61 -28.39 30.85
CA GLN A 148 -2.04 -28.21 29.45
C GLN A 148 -3.03 -27.04 29.28
N ARG A 149 -3.26 -26.23 30.31
CA ARG A 149 -4.14 -25.07 30.19
C ARG A 149 -3.59 -24.09 29.15
N ARG A 150 -4.43 -23.78 28.17
CA ARG A 150 -4.15 -22.85 27.09
C ARG A 150 -4.69 -21.47 27.45
N GLU A 151 -3.87 -20.46 27.24
CA GLU A 151 -4.17 -19.04 27.40
C GLU A 151 -4.29 -18.36 26.03
N LEU A 152 -4.99 -17.22 26.02
CA LEU A 152 -5.19 -16.41 24.83
C LEU A 152 -3.89 -15.69 24.44
N GLY A 153 -3.41 -15.91 23.22
CA GLY A 153 -2.19 -15.25 22.74
C GLY A 153 -2.43 -13.81 22.29
N ALA A 154 -1.34 -13.01 22.28
CA ALA A 154 -1.36 -11.60 21.89
C ALA A 154 -1.95 -11.35 20.49
N ALA A 155 -1.73 -12.27 19.54
CA ALA A 155 -2.23 -12.14 18.18
C ALA A 155 -3.76 -12.16 18.11
N LEU A 156 -4.46 -12.81 19.04
CA LEU A 156 -5.93 -12.83 19.07
C LEU A 156 -6.50 -11.44 19.39
N TYR A 157 -5.88 -10.73 20.34
CA TYR A 157 -6.29 -9.37 20.69
C TYR A 157 -6.05 -8.39 19.54
N VAL A 158 -4.90 -8.51 18.86
CA VAL A 158 -4.62 -7.73 17.64
C VAL A 158 -5.62 -8.07 16.54
N GLY A 159 -6.01 -9.35 16.41
CA GLY A 159 -7.05 -9.81 15.48
C GLY A 159 -8.40 -9.16 15.72
N TRP A 160 -8.87 -9.12 16.96
CA TRP A 160 -10.11 -8.42 17.33
C TRP A 160 -10.04 -6.92 17.07
N ALA A 161 -8.92 -6.27 17.43
CA ALA A 161 -8.72 -4.86 17.16
C ALA A 161 -8.74 -4.57 15.64
N SER A 162 -8.04 -5.39 14.85
CA SER A 162 -7.95 -5.25 13.39
C SER A 162 -9.29 -5.47 12.71
N ALA A 163 -10.03 -6.51 13.11
CA ALA A 163 -11.38 -6.78 12.62
C ALA A 163 -12.35 -5.64 12.98
N GLY A 164 -12.28 -5.12 14.22
CA GLY A 164 -13.07 -3.97 14.66
C GLY A 164 -12.78 -2.71 13.82
N LEU A 165 -11.50 -2.43 13.57
CA LEU A 165 -11.08 -1.30 12.73
C LEU A 165 -11.59 -1.45 11.28
N LEU A 166 -11.52 -2.65 10.70
CA LEU A 166 -12.02 -2.92 9.34
C LEU A 166 -13.55 -2.80 9.24
N LEU A 167 -14.29 -3.29 10.25
CA LEU A 167 -15.75 -3.17 10.31
C LEU A 167 -16.19 -1.71 10.47
N LEU A 168 -15.54 -0.96 11.37
CA LEU A 168 -15.80 0.47 11.54
C LEU A 168 -15.47 1.25 10.27
N ALA A 169 -14.34 0.94 9.64
CA ALA A 169 -13.94 1.57 8.38
C ALA A 169 -14.98 1.33 7.28
N GLY A 170 -15.41 0.08 7.10
CA GLY A 170 -16.43 -0.30 6.13
C GLY A 170 -17.79 0.34 6.42
N GLY A 171 -18.21 0.39 7.68
CA GLY A 171 -19.44 1.07 8.10
C GLY A 171 -19.44 2.57 7.78
N ILE A 172 -18.33 3.27 8.08
CA ILE A 172 -18.17 4.70 7.77
C ILE A 172 -18.17 4.95 6.26
N LEU A 173 -17.58 4.06 5.47
CA LEU A 173 -17.57 4.13 4.00
C LEU A 173 -18.97 3.89 3.41
N CYS A 174 -19.71 2.92 3.95
CA CYS A 174 -21.09 2.62 3.54
C CYS A 174 -22.10 3.69 3.95
N TRP A 175 -21.88 4.43 5.04
CA TRP A 175 -22.80 5.47 5.50
C TRP A 175 -22.81 6.74 4.64
N ASN A 176 -21.84 6.93 3.74
CA ASN A 176 -21.86 8.02 2.76
C ASN A 176 -22.81 7.70 1.59
N CYS A 177 -24.10 7.51 1.87
CA CYS A 177 -25.12 7.40 0.83
C CYS A 177 -25.50 8.80 0.31
N PRO A 178 -25.43 9.07 -1.01
CA PRO A 178 -26.01 10.27 -1.57
C PRO A 178 -27.55 10.21 -1.47
N PRO A 179 -28.24 11.32 -1.21
CA PRO A 179 -29.70 11.36 -1.26
C PRO A 179 -30.17 10.94 -2.66
N LYS A 180 -31.15 10.03 -2.70
CA LYS A 180 -31.91 9.75 -3.92
C LYS A 180 -32.52 11.07 -4.38
N HIS A 181 -32.07 11.61 -5.51
CA HIS A 181 -32.87 12.62 -6.18
C HIS A 181 -34.13 11.91 -6.68
N ASP A 182 -35.29 12.38 -6.22
CA ASP A 182 -36.61 11.84 -6.52
C ASP A 182 -36.80 11.63 -8.02
N ARG A 183 -36.60 10.39 -8.48
CA ARG A 183 -37.30 9.90 -9.66
C ARG A 183 -38.56 9.22 -9.16
N ILE A 184 -39.66 9.86 -9.51
CA ILE A 184 -41.05 9.49 -9.29
C ILE A 184 -41.22 7.96 -9.26
N TYR A 185 -41.79 7.53 -8.14
CA TYR A 185 -42.22 6.21 -7.77
C TYR A 185 -42.96 5.48 -8.93
N ASN A 186 -42.42 4.35 -9.38
CA ASN A 186 -43.25 3.26 -9.87
C ASN A 186 -42.93 2.03 -9.00
N PRO A 187 -43.83 1.59 -8.12
CA PRO A 187 -43.54 0.52 -7.18
C PRO A 187 -43.64 -0.82 -7.88
N LYS A 188 -42.50 -1.42 -8.18
CA LYS A 188 -42.40 -2.88 -8.11
C LYS A 188 -41.52 -3.22 -6.93
N PHE A 189 -42.20 -3.65 -5.86
CA PHE A 189 -41.62 -4.31 -4.71
C PHE A 189 -40.65 -5.40 -5.16
N THR A 190 -39.39 -5.30 -4.76
CA THR A 190 -38.63 -6.47 -4.33
C THR A 190 -37.70 -6.05 -3.20
N ALA A 191 -37.96 -6.60 -2.02
CA ALA A 191 -37.11 -6.47 -0.85
C ALA A 191 -35.69 -6.97 -1.17
N ALA A 192 -34.69 -6.10 -1.08
CA ALA A 192 -33.29 -6.47 -1.16
C ALA A 192 -32.81 -6.91 0.23
N ILE A 193 -33.22 -8.11 0.64
CA ILE A 193 -32.53 -8.91 1.65
C ILE A 193 -32.02 -10.15 0.92
N THR A 194 -30.71 -10.39 1.05
CA THR A 194 -30.01 -11.64 0.66
C THR A 194 -29.65 -11.77 -0.83
N SER A 195 -28.44 -11.34 -1.20
CA SER A 195 -27.50 -12.07 -2.08
C SER A 195 -26.37 -11.14 -2.57
N CYS A 196 -25.19 -11.23 -1.93
CA CYS A 196 -23.93 -10.75 -2.50
C CYS A 196 -22.80 -11.75 -2.17
N LEU A 197 -23.14 -13.04 -2.29
CA LEU A 197 -22.20 -14.04 -2.82
C LEU A 197 -22.50 -14.12 -4.32
N PHE A 198 -21.46 -14.29 -5.15
CA PHE A 198 -21.42 -14.16 -6.63
C PHE A 198 -21.38 -12.70 -7.08
N VAL A 199 -20.27 -12.10 -7.54
CA VAL A 199 -19.29 -12.56 -8.54
C VAL A 199 -19.97 -13.33 -9.67
N THR A 200 -20.72 -12.60 -10.50
CA THR A 200 -20.85 -12.71 -11.97
C THR A 200 -21.98 -11.77 -12.39
N HIS A 201 -21.87 -11.11 -13.54
CA HIS A 201 -22.80 -10.12 -14.12
C HIS A 201 -22.54 -8.63 -13.87
N VAL A 202 -21.28 -8.20 -13.99
CA VAL A 202 -20.98 -6.83 -14.49
C VAL A 202 -20.10 -6.95 -15.73
N TRP A 203 -20.59 -7.65 -16.75
CA TRP A 203 -20.11 -7.55 -18.14
C TRP A 203 -21.25 -8.03 -19.04
N ASP A 204 -22.00 -7.09 -19.60
CA ASP A 204 -22.81 -7.28 -20.82
C ASP A 204 -23.00 -5.87 -21.42
N GLU A 205 -22.07 -5.47 -22.28
CA GLU A 205 -22.12 -5.53 -23.76
C GLU A 205 -22.60 -4.21 -24.36
N THR A 206 -21.63 -3.37 -24.77
CA THR A 206 -21.64 -2.64 -26.05
C THR A 206 -20.24 -2.04 -26.33
N GLY A 207 -19.50 -2.60 -27.29
CA GLY A 207 -18.37 -1.91 -27.95
C GLY A 207 -17.05 -2.71 -28.01
N PRO A 208 -16.47 -2.98 -29.20
CA PRO A 208 -15.53 -4.08 -29.41
C PRO A 208 -14.05 -3.73 -29.15
N THR A 209 -13.30 -4.74 -28.75
CA THR A 209 -11.84 -4.90 -28.91
C THR A 209 -10.92 -3.81 -28.33
N ALA A 210 -10.48 -4.01 -27.09
CA ALA A 210 -9.11 -3.68 -26.68
C ALA A 210 -8.39 -5.00 -26.39
N ALA A 211 -7.86 -5.59 -27.46
CA ALA A 211 -6.92 -6.69 -27.36
C ALA A 211 -5.69 -6.22 -26.56
N LEU A 212 -5.26 -7.02 -25.60
CA LEU A 212 -3.91 -6.98 -25.04
C LEU A 212 -2.94 -7.41 -26.17
N SER A 213 -2.61 -6.48 -27.06
CA SER A 213 -1.46 -6.61 -27.95
C SER A 213 -0.22 -6.11 -27.21
N PHE A 214 0.63 -7.03 -26.80
CA PHE A 214 2.04 -6.73 -26.55
C PHE A 214 2.68 -6.41 -27.89
N ASP A 215 2.64 -5.14 -28.29
CA ASP A 215 3.48 -4.66 -29.38
C ASP A 215 4.87 -4.31 -28.82
N ASN A 216 5.83 -5.11 -29.25
CA ASN A 216 7.25 -4.89 -29.03
C ASN A 216 7.67 -3.63 -29.79
N GLY A 217 8.13 -2.61 -29.06
CA GLY A 217 8.90 -1.50 -29.61
C GLY A 217 8.09 -0.31 -30.10
N SER A 218 7.55 0.49 -29.18
CA SER A 218 7.41 1.94 -29.38
C SER A 218 7.23 2.65 -28.05
N SER A 219 7.80 3.85 -27.96
CA SER A 219 7.95 4.66 -26.75
C SER A 219 6.66 4.76 -25.91
N PHE A 220 6.77 4.36 -24.64
CA PHE A 220 5.68 4.25 -23.67
C PHE A 220 5.14 5.63 -23.25
N ASN A 221 4.33 6.27 -24.10
CA ASN A 221 3.55 7.45 -23.71
C ASN A 221 2.33 7.03 -22.90
N MET A 222 2.57 6.53 -21.69
CA MET A 222 1.52 6.32 -20.69
C MET A 222 0.96 7.69 -20.27
N GLY A 223 -0.37 7.83 -20.25
CA GLY A 223 -1.05 9.06 -19.80
C GLY A 223 -0.60 9.47 -18.40
N ARG A 224 -0.63 10.78 -18.09
CA ARG A 224 -0.14 11.33 -16.80
C ARG A 224 -0.71 10.59 -15.58
N ILE A 225 -2.02 10.36 -15.58
CA ILE A 225 -2.72 9.65 -14.49
C ILE A 225 -2.15 8.25 -14.29
N ALA A 226 -1.85 7.54 -15.37
CA ALA A 226 -1.29 6.19 -15.31
C ALA A 226 0.20 6.20 -14.86
N LYS A 227 0.95 7.28 -15.11
CA LYS A 227 2.29 7.48 -14.53
C LYS A 227 2.21 7.72 -13.02
N GLU A 228 1.29 8.57 -12.56
CA GLU A 228 1.11 8.83 -11.12
C GLU A 228 0.66 7.58 -10.36
N VAL A 229 -0.35 6.87 -10.85
CA VAL A 229 -0.88 5.66 -10.22
C VAL A 229 0.16 4.54 -10.21
N SER A 230 0.92 4.37 -11.30
CA SER A 230 1.99 3.37 -11.33
C SER A 230 3.10 3.70 -10.30
N GLY A 231 3.49 4.97 -10.17
CA GLY A 231 4.42 5.43 -9.14
C GLY A 231 3.92 5.16 -7.71
N GLN A 232 2.64 5.40 -7.42
CA GLN A 232 2.03 5.11 -6.12
C GLN A 232 2.04 3.61 -5.78
N ILE A 233 1.68 2.76 -6.75
CA ILE A 233 1.67 1.29 -6.57
C ILE A 233 3.07 0.77 -6.29
N LEU A 234 4.07 1.22 -7.07
CA LEU A 234 5.46 0.83 -6.88
C LEU A 234 5.99 1.24 -5.51
N CYS A 235 5.68 2.47 -5.06
CA CYS A 235 6.07 2.91 -3.73
C CYS A 235 5.39 2.10 -2.61
N PHE A 236 4.12 1.70 -2.78
CA PHE A 236 3.42 0.86 -1.80
C PHE A 236 4.05 -0.54 -1.71
N ILE A 237 4.37 -1.16 -2.84
CA ILE A 237 5.06 -2.46 -2.89
C ILE A 237 6.43 -2.34 -2.21
N GLY A 238 7.19 -1.29 -2.52
CA GLY A 238 8.49 -1.08 -1.90
C GLY A 238 8.40 -0.80 -0.40
N PHE A 239 7.40 -0.05 0.08
CA PHE A 239 7.15 0.16 1.52
C PHE A 239 6.87 -1.16 2.25
N VAL A 240 5.99 -1.99 1.70
CA VAL A 240 5.72 -3.33 2.24
C VAL A 240 7.00 -4.17 2.25
N GLY A 241 7.80 -4.10 1.19
CA GLY A 241 9.11 -4.77 1.11
C GLY A 241 10.09 -4.34 2.19
N ILE A 242 10.16 -3.04 2.53
CA ILE A 242 10.99 -2.55 3.64
C ILE A 242 10.50 -3.12 4.98
N CYS A 243 9.19 -3.10 5.24
CA CYS A 243 8.63 -3.66 6.46
C CYS A 243 8.97 -5.14 6.62
N ILE A 244 8.88 -5.91 5.54
CA ILE A 244 9.24 -7.33 5.50
C ILE A 244 10.75 -7.52 5.74
N CYS A 245 11.60 -6.75 5.05
CA CYS A 245 13.06 -6.80 5.24
C CYS A 245 13.46 -6.52 6.69
N CYS A 246 12.79 -5.58 7.36
CA CYS A 246 13.04 -5.27 8.77
C CYS A 246 12.58 -6.39 9.73
N GLY A 247 11.45 -7.04 9.44
CA GLY A 247 10.88 -8.08 10.32
C GLY A 247 11.52 -9.46 10.18
N ILE A 248 12.04 -9.81 9.00
CA ILE A 248 12.56 -11.16 8.72
C ILE A 248 13.99 -11.34 9.28
N PRO A 249 14.29 -12.42 10.00
CA PRO A 249 15.60 -12.65 10.60
C PRO A 249 16.66 -13.27 9.67
N LEU A 250 16.53 -13.07 8.35
CA LEU A 250 17.41 -13.69 7.35
C LEU A 250 18.29 -12.63 6.66
N TRP A 251 19.08 -11.88 7.44
CA TRP A 251 20.03 -10.89 6.92
C TRP A 251 21.35 -11.56 6.53
N ARG A 252 21.88 -12.44 7.37
CA ARG A 252 23.08 -13.24 7.06
C ARG A 252 22.81 -14.70 7.37
N VAL A 253 23.36 -15.58 6.55
CA VAL A 253 23.24 -17.03 6.72
C VAL A 253 24.64 -17.60 6.87
N THR A 254 24.89 -18.37 7.92
CA THR A 254 26.18 -19.03 8.15
C THR A 254 25.94 -20.53 8.26
N THR A 255 26.55 -21.31 7.38
CA THR A 255 26.41 -22.77 7.35
C THR A 255 27.62 -23.43 8.01
N TYR A 256 27.41 -24.00 9.19
CA TYR A 256 28.43 -24.74 9.91
C TYR A 256 28.35 -26.19 9.46
N ILE A 257 29.28 -26.60 8.60
CA ILE A 257 29.39 -28.00 8.18
C ILE A 257 30.43 -28.65 9.09
N GLY A 258 29.96 -29.26 10.19
CA GLY A 258 30.81 -30.04 11.08
C GLY A 258 31.29 -31.34 10.43
N ALA A 259 32.22 -32.06 11.07
CA ALA A 259 32.72 -33.35 10.59
C ALA A 259 31.63 -34.46 10.55
N ASN A 260 30.52 -34.28 11.27
CA ASN A 260 29.38 -35.19 11.31
C ASN A 260 28.04 -34.46 11.04
N ILE A 261 27.09 -35.13 10.38
CA ILE A 261 25.76 -34.60 9.97
C ILE A 261 24.92 -34.04 11.14
N VAL A 262 25.12 -34.56 12.37
CA VAL A 262 24.38 -34.16 13.58
C VAL A 262 24.91 -32.85 14.18
N THR A 263 26.13 -32.45 13.81
CA THR A 263 26.75 -31.18 14.23
C THR A 263 26.57 -30.06 13.21
N ALA A 264 25.94 -30.37 12.07
CA ALA A 264 25.65 -29.36 11.06
C ALA A 264 24.52 -28.44 11.52
N GLN A 265 24.79 -27.13 11.50
CA GLN A 265 23.83 -26.09 11.91
C GLN A 265 23.86 -24.92 10.93
N ILE A 266 22.72 -24.29 10.71
CA ILE A 266 22.57 -23.10 9.87
C ILE A 266 22.15 -21.94 10.76
N ILE A 267 23.01 -20.93 10.89
CA ILE A 267 22.75 -19.75 11.71
C ILE A 267 22.23 -18.63 10.82
N TRP A 268 21.07 -18.10 11.15
CA TRP A 268 20.42 -16.96 10.53
C TRP A 268 20.53 -15.77 11.47
N ASP A 269 21.35 -14.80 11.10
CA ASP A 269 21.42 -13.53 11.81
C ASP A 269 20.41 -12.58 11.19
N GLY A 270 19.43 -12.19 12.01
CA GLY A 270 18.44 -11.19 11.70
C GLY A 270 18.79 -9.83 12.27
N LEU A 271 17.99 -8.84 11.87
CA LEU A 271 18.15 -7.51 12.45
C LEU A 271 17.83 -7.50 13.95
N TRP A 272 16.81 -8.23 14.40
CA TRP A 272 16.31 -8.21 15.79
C TRP A 272 16.57 -9.49 16.58
N MET A 273 16.74 -10.62 15.90
CA MET A 273 16.89 -11.95 16.48
C MET A 273 17.94 -12.75 15.71
N ASN A 274 18.66 -13.62 16.40
CA ASN A 274 19.54 -14.63 15.81
C ASN A 274 18.86 -15.99 15.94
N CYS A 275 18.83 -16.78 14.87
CA CYS A 275 18.18 -18.08 14.83
C CYS A 275 19.11 -19.18 14.33
N VAL A 276 19.24 -20.27 15.07
CA VAL A 276 20.06 -21.43 14.75
C VAL A 276 19.18 -22.60 14.35
N ILE A 277 19.32 -23.11 13.13
CA ILE A 277 18.59 -24.27 12.63
C ILE A 277 19.49 -25.49 12.67
N GLN A 278 19.04 -26.54 13.33
CA GLN A 278 19.72 -27.83 13.42
C GLN A 278 19.29 -28.75 12.27
N SER A 279 20.11 -29.76 11.95
CA SER A 279 19.78 -30.76 10.91
C SER A 279 18.50 -31.57 11.19
N THR A 280 18.04 -31.58 12.45
CA THR A 280 16.74 -32.13 12.89
C THR A 280 15.53 -31.28 12.49
N GLY A 281 15.75 -30.09 11.91
CA GLY A 281 14.70 -29.14 11.53
C GLY A 281 14.21 -28.23 12.67
N GLN A 282 14.83 -28.29 13.85
CA GLN A 282 14.50 -27.38 14.96
C GLN A 282 15.23 -26.04 14.80
N MET A 283 14.49 -24.93 14.87
CA MET A 283 15.01 -23.55 14.79
C MET A 283 15.03 -22.95 16.18
N GLN A 284 16.20 -22.64 16.73
CA GLN A 284 16.36 -21.96 18.01
C GLN A 284 16.67 -20.49 17.78
N CYS A 285 15.71 -19.61 18.00
CA CYS A 285 15.92 -18.17 18.00
C CYS A 285 16.29 -17.64 19.39
N LYS A 286 16.98 -16.51 19.40
CA LYS A 286 17.27 -15.71 20.58
C LYS A 286 17.11 -14.25 20.21
N VAL A 287 16.37 -13.50 21.02
CA VAL A 287 16.31 -12.03 20.88
C VAL A 287 17.65 -11.46 21.31
N GLN A 288 18.18 -10.52 20.53
CA GLN A 288 19.46 -9.93 20.84
C GLN A 288 19.31 -8.83 21.89
N ASP A 289 19.26 -9.20 23.17
CA ASP A 289 18.95 -8.29 24.30
C ASP A 289 20.12 -7.34 24.65
N SER A 290 21.36 -7.75 24.38
CA SER A 290 22.55 -6.99 24.74
C SER A 290 23.09 -6.21 23.54
N ILE A 291 22.79 -4.90 23.48
CA ILE A 291 23.28 -3.98 22.46
C ILE A 291 24.83 -3.98 22.39
N MET A 292 25.50 -4.15 23.54
CA MET A 292 26.97 -4.22 23.62
C MET A 292 27.60 -5.48 23.03
N GLN A 293 26.82 -6.53 22.77
CA GLN A 293 27.32 -7.78 22.18
C GLN A 293 27.05 -7.87 20.67
N LEU A 294 26.34 -6.88 20.10
CA LEU A 294 25.99 -6.83 18.69
C LEU A 294 27.03 -6.03 17.92
N THR A 295 27.31 -6.46 16.69
CA THR A 295 28.24 -5.78 15.81
C THR A 295 27.68 -4.40 15.43
N THR A 296 28.55 -3.38 15.38
CA THR A 296 28.16 -1.97 15.22
C THR A 296 27.42 -1.69 13.91
N ASP A 297 27.70 -2.47 12.86
CA ASP A 297 27.01 -2.49 11.57
C ASP A 297 25.52 -2.85 11.71
N LEU A 298 25.16 -3.85 12.53
CA LEU A 298 23.77 -4.24 12.74
C LEU A 298 23.00 -3.22 13.59
N GLN A 299 23.68 -2.58 14.56
CA GLN A 299 23.07 -1.52 15.37
C GLN A 299 22.69 -0.30 14.51
N VAL A 300 23.58 0.12 13.61
CA VAL A 300 23.29 1.21 12.66
C VAL A 300 22.20 0.80 11.68
N ALA A 301 22.23 -0.46 11.20
CA ALA A 301 21.19 -0.98 10.32
C ALA A 301 19.79 -0.92 10.96
N ARG A 302 19.65 -1.24 12.26
CA ARG A 302 18.37 -1.15 12.98
C ARG A 302 17.80 0.27 12.94
N ALA A 303 18.63 1.25 13.26
CA ALA A 303 18.20 2.64 13.29
C ALA A 303 17.80 3.13 11.89
N LEU A 304 18.62 2.86 10.88
CA LEU A 304 18.38 3.31 9.50
C LEU A 304 17.12 2.67 8.89
N THR A 305 16.88 1.38 9.10
CA THR A 305 15.68 0.71 8.57
C THR A 305 14.40 1.20 9.26
N VAL A 306 14.43 1.45 10.57
CA VAL A 306 13.27 2.02 11.29
C VAL A 306 12.98 3.44 10.82
N ILE A 307 14.01 4.29 10.67
CA ILE A 307 13.84 5.64 10.13
C ILE A 307 13.30 5.58 8.70
N ALA A 308 13.79 4.65 7.86
CA ALA A 308 13.28 4.46 6.51
C ALA A 308 11.79 4.09 6.49
N ILE A 309 11.32 3.24 7.43
CA ILE A 309 9.89 2.91 7.56
C ILE A 309 9.08 4.16 7.96
N VAL A 310 9.54 4.94 8.92
CA VAL A 310 8.82 6.16 9.36
C VAL A 310 8.74 7.18 8.22
N VAL A 311 9.87 7.45 7.56
CA VAL A 311 9.93 8.39 6.42
C VAL A 311 9.11 7.88 5.24
N GLY A 312 9.18 6.57 4.94
CA GLY A 312 8.40 5.94 3.87
C GLY A 312 6.90 5.99 4.14
N CYS A 313 6.47 5.80 5.40
CA CYS A 313 5.06 5.93 5.79
C CYS A 313 4.56 7.36 5.58
N VAL A 314 5.33 8.36 6.02
CA VAL A 314 4.99 9.78 5.78
C VAL A 314 4.98 10.10 4.27
N GLY A 315 5.97 9.62 3.53
CA GLY A 315 6.04 9.78 2.07
C GLY A 315 4.81 9.20 1.37
N MET A 316 4.43 7.96 1.70
CA MET A 316 3.22 7.32 1.16
C MET A 316 1.95 8.11 1.49
N LEU A 317 1.79 8.60 2.72
CA LEU A 317 0.63 9.41 3.08
C LEU A 317 0.56 10.72 2.26
N LEU A 318 1.70 11.37 2.01
CA LEU A 318 1.74 12.57 1.19
C LEU A 318 1.49 12.28 -0.29
N THR A 319 2.00 11.17 -0.85
CA THR A 319 1.73 10.80 -2.24
C THR A 319 0.27 10.45 -2.48
N PHE A 320 -0.43 9.91 -1.47
CA PHE A 320 -1.89 9.72 -1.51
C PHE A 320 -2.68 11.02 -1.47
N VAL A 321 -2.17 12.08 -0.82
CA VAL A 321 -2.84 13.40 -0.76
C VAL A 321 -2.54 14.25 -1.99
N GLY A 322 -1.38 14.06 -2.64
CA GLY A 322 -0.89 14.89 -3.74
C GLY A 322 -1.26 14.44 -5.15
N GLY A 323 -1.76 13.21 -5.36
CA GLY A 323 -2.08 12.68 -6.70
C GLY A 323 -3.19 13.47 -7.41
N GLN A 324 -3.21 13.47 -8.74
CA GLN A 324 -4.29 14.10 -9.53
C GLN A 324 -5.64 13.41 -9.31
N CYS A 325 -5.62 12.11 -9.01
CA CYS A 325 -6.77 11.39 -8.49
C CYS A 325 -7.01 11.67 -6.98
N SER A 326 -6.56 12.79 -6.43
CA SER A 326 -6.82 13.23 -5.05
C SER A 326 -6.85 14.77 -4.95
N SER A 327 -7.86 15.39 -5.56
CA SER A 327 -8.37 16.77 -5.39
C SER A 327 -8.83 17.10 -3.95
N CYS A 328 -8.01 16.78 -2.94
CA CYS A 328 -8.22 17.22 -1.55
C CYS A 328 -7.75 18.66 -1.34
N LEU A 329 -6.90 19.17 -2.24
CA LEU A 329 -6.38 20.52 -2.25
C LEU A 329 -6.99 21.26 -3.44
N LYS A 330 -7.80 22.29 -3.17
CA LYS A 330 -8.43 23.14 -4.20
C LYS A 330 -7.44 23.84 -5.15
N ARG A 331 -6.14 23.89 -4.80
CA ARG A 331 -5.08 24.52 -5.59
C ARG A 331 -4.21 23.45 -6.26
N GLU A 332 -4.29 23.39 -7.58
CA GLU A 332 -3.53 22.47 -8.43
C GLU A 332 -2.01 22.58 -8.23
N ASN A 333 -1.50 23.80 -8.03
CA ASN A 333 -0.08 24.06 -7.73
C ASN A 333 0.37 23.49 -6.36
N SER A 334 -0.52 23.45 -5.37
CA SER A 334 -0.20 22.83 -4.08
C SER A 334 -0.22 21.30 -4.15
N MET A 335 -1.06 20.71 -5.01
CA MET A 335 -1.12 19.25 -5.21
C MET A 335 0.17 18.70 -5.81
N ALA A 336 0.66 19.35 -6.87
CA ALA A 336 1.93 18.98 -7.49
C ALA A 336 3.10 19.06 -6.49
N LYS A 337 3.18 20.13 -5.69
CA LYS A 337 4.23 20.28 -4.66
C LYS A 337 4.17 19.20 -3.58
N VAL A 338 2.98 18.83 -3.13
CA VAL A 338 2.79 17.77 -2.11
C VAL A 338 3.15 16.40 -2.68
N LEU A 339 2.79 16.12 -3.93
CA LEU A 339 3.16 14.88 -4.62
C LEU A 339 4.67 14.74 -4.79
N ILE A 340 5.35 15.82 -5.22
CA ILE A 340 6.81 15.87 -5.35
C ILE A 340 7.47 15.69 -3.99
N LEU A 341 6.99 16.38 -2.94
CA LEU A 341 7.51 16.22 -1.59
C LEU A 341 7.36 14.77 -1.10
N GLY A 342 6.20 14.15 -1.32
CA GLY A 342 5.96 12.74 -1.03
C GLY A 342 6.90 11.81 -1.80
N GLY A 343 7.10 12.05 -3.09
CA GLY A 343 8.05 11.31 -3.93
C GLY A 343 9.49 11.43 -3.44
N ILE A 344 9.94 12.62 -3.06
CA ILE A 344 11.27 12.84 -2.47
C ILE A 344 11.42 12.06 -1.16
N LEU A 345 10.42 12.07 -0.28
CA LEU A 345 10.45 11.30 0.95
C LEU A 345 10.50 9.78 0.67
N CYS A 346 9.79 9.29 -0.34
CA CYS A 346 9.89 7.89 -0.77
C CYS A 346 11.29 7.55 -1.31
N ILE A 347 11.93 8.46 -2.06
CA ILE A 347 13.31 8.30 -2.52
C ILE A 347 14.25 8.25 -1.32
N VAL A 348 14.12 9.18 -0.37
CA VAL A 348 14.94 9.20 0.86
C VAL A 348 14.76 7.90 1.65
N ALA A 349 13.53 7.41 1.81
CA ALA A 349 13.27 6.12 2.46
C ALA A 349 13.96 4.95 1.73
N GLY A 350 13.89 4.93 0.39
CA GLY A 350 14.58 3.94 -0.43
C GLY A 350 16.11 3.99 -0.25
N VAL A 351 16.71 5.18 -0.24
CA VAL A 351 18.16 5.35 0.01
C VAL A 351 18.53 4.92 1.43
N LEU A 352 17.74 5.30 2.44
CA LEU A 352 17.97 4.93 3.84
C LEU A 352 17.87 3.42 4.08
N CYS A 353 17.08 2.70 3.29
CA CYS A 353 17.05 1.23 3.30
C CYS A 353 18.23 0.64 2.52
N LEU A 354 18.62 1.25 1.39
CA LEU A 354 19.70 0.75 0.54
C LEU A 354 21.06 0.81 1.24
N ILE A 355 21.35 1.87 2.01
CA ILE A 355 22.62 2.04 2.73
C ILE A 355 22.95 0.82 3.63
N PRO A 356 22.11 0.44 4.61
CA PRO A 356 22.41 -0.69 5.49
C PRO A 356 22.40 -2.04 4.76
N VAL A 357 21.54 -2.22 3.75
CA VAL A 357 21.47 -3.46 2.96
C VAL A 357 22.76 -3.65 2.15
N CYS A 358 23.20 -2.60 1.43
CA CYS A 358 24.45 -2.63 0.67
C CYS A 358 25.66 -2.75 1.58
N TRP A 359 25.72 -1.99 2.68
CA TRP A 359 26.83 -2.08 3.63
C TRP A 359 26.94 -3.48 4.23
N SER A 360 25.82 -4.07 4.65
CA SER A 360 25.78 -5.43 5.18
C SER A 360 26.24 -6.46 4.14
N SER A 361 25.82 -6.31 2.88
CA SER A 361 26.25 -7.20 1.80
C SER A 361 27.75 -7.10 1.51
N ALA A 362 28.31 -5.89 1.47
CA ALA A 362 29.73 -5.65 1.24
C ALA A 362 30.58 -6.26 2.35
N PHE A 363 30.15 -6.12 3.60
CA PHE A 363 30.80 -6.74 4.75
C PHE A 363 30.77 -8.27 4.65
N THR A 364 29.62 -8.87 4.35
CA THR A 364 29.49 -10.33 4.18
C THR A 364 30.38 -10.87 3.05
N ILE A 365 30.46 -10.16 1.91
CA ILE A 365 31.31 -10.56 0.77
C ILE A 365 32.79 -10.47 1.12
N ALA A 366 33.20 -9.39 1.81
CA ALA A 366 34.58 -9.21 2.25
C ALA A 366 35.00 -10.32 3.23
N ASP A 367 34.11 -10.69 4.16
CA ASP A 367 34.34 -11.79 5.09
C ASP A 367 34.48 -13.13 4.36
N TYR A 368 33.59 -13.41 3.40
CA TYR A 368 33.62 -14.63 2.58
C TYR A 368 34.91 -14.82 1.78
N GLN A 369 35.53 -13.73 1.31
CA GLN A 369 36.78 -13.75 0.54
C GLN A 369 38.04 -13.79 1.40
N SER A 370 37.93 -13.43 2.68
CA SER A 370 39.08 -13.36 3.57
C SER A 370 39.69 -14.74 3.82
N THR A 371 40.99 -14.87 3.62
CA THR A 371 41.74 -16.12 3.83
C THR A 371 41.85 -16.52 5.30
N LEU A 372 41.48 -15.62 6.20
CA LEU A 372 41.47 -15.82 7.65
C LEU A 372 40.20 -16.54 8.13
N THR A 373 39.15 -16.60 7.30
CA THR A 373 37.92 -17.32 7.65
C THR A 373 38.06 -18.81 7.35
N ILE A 374 37.72 -19.64 8.33
CA ILE A 374 37.69 -21.09 8.18
C ILE A 374 36.57 -21.43 7.18
N GLN A 375 36.81 -22.38 6.26
CA GLN A 375 35.83 -22.77 5.24
C GLN A 375 34.45 -23.16 5.81
N THR A 376 34.42 -23.64 7.06
CA THR A 376 33.20 -24.04 7.78
C THR A 376 32.44 -22.86 8.43
N GLN A 377 32.93 -21.62 8.32
CA GLN A 377 32.36 -20.41 8.94
C GLN A 377 31.96 -19.34 7.92
N LYS A 378 31.93 -19.70 6.64
CA LYS A 378 31.64 -18.74 5.58
C LYS A 378 30.22 -18.19 5.71
N ARG A 379 30.13 -16.86 5.69
CA ARG A 379 28.86 -16.14 5.73
C ARG A 379 28.35 -15.91 4.31
N GLU A 380 27.09 -16.22 4.11
CA GLU A 380 26.33 -16.00 2.88
C GLU A 380 25.27 -14.91 3.07
N LEU A 381 24.85 -14.31 1.96
CA LEU A 381 23.80 -13.30 1.95
C LEU A 381 22.44 -13.95 2.24
N GLY A 382 21.72 -13.41 3.21
CA GLY A 382 20.37 -13.89 3.53
C GLY A 382 19.29 -13.34 2.59
N ALA A 383 18.15 -14.01 2.54
CA ALA A 383 17.01 -13.67 1.68
C ALA A 383 16.50 -12.23 1.87
N SER A 384 16.57 -11.69 3.10
CA SER A 384 16.09 -10.33 3.38
C SER A 384 16.92 -9.24 2.70
N ILE A 385 18.21 -9.48 2.40
CA ILE A 385 19.06 -8.52 1.68
C ILE A 385 18.53 -8.33 0.25
N TYR A 386 18.17 -9.43 -0.42
CA TYR A 386 17.58 -9.37 -1.77
C TYR A 386 16.22 -8.67 -1.76
N ILE A 387 15.38 -8.95 -0.76
CA ILE A 387 14.10 -8.24 -0.57
C ILE A 387 14.37 -6.75 -0.34
N GLY A 388 15.38 -6.39 0.44
CA GLY A 388 15.78 -5.00 0.70
C GLY A 388 16.24 -4.26 -0.56
N TRP A 389 17.04 -4.91 -1.42
CA TRP A 389 17.41 -4.34 -2.72
C TRP A 389 16.20 -4.15 -3.65
N GLY A 390 15.33 -5.16 -3.74
CA GLY A 390 14.09 -5.05 -4.51
C GLY A 390 13.19 -3.92 -3.99
N ALA A 391 12.97 -3.86 -2.68
CA ALA A 391 12.16 -2.83 -2.02
C ALA A 391 12.72 -1.42 -2.24
N SER A 392 14.04 -1.25 -2.10
CA SER A 392 14.72 0.01 -2.37
C SER A 392 14.60 0.40 -3.84
N GLY A 393 14.77 -0.55 -4.77
CA GLY A 393 14.59 -0.32 -6.20
C GLY A 393 13.17 0.16 -6.55
N PHE A 394 12.15 -0.49 -6.00
CA PHE A 394 10.75 -0.10 -6.21
C PHE A 394 10.42 1.29 -5.63
N LEU A 395 10.94 1.63 -4.45
CA LEU A 395 10.75 2.97 -3.85
C LEU A 395 11.49 4.06 -4.61
N LEU A 396 12.71 3.81 -5.07
CA LEU A 396 13.47 4.76 -5.87
C LEU A 396 12.79 4.98 -7.22
N PHE A 397 12.45 3.91 -7.93
CA PHE A 397 11.81 4.01 -9.24
C PHE A 397 10.41 4.63 -9.14
N GLY A 398 9.60 4.20 -8.17
CA GLY A 398 8.29 4.78 -7.89
C GLY A 398 8.39 6.26 -7.50
N GLY A 399 9.34 6.62 -6.65
CA GLY A 399 9.58 7.99 -6.23
C GLY A 399 10.03 8.90 -7.38
N ILE A 400 10.91 8.42 -8.27
CA ILE A 400 11.33 9.14 -9.48
C ILE A 400 10.15 9.34 -10.44
N ILE A 401 9.33 8.32 -10.65
CA ILE A 401 8.11 8.43 -11.48
C ILE A 401 7.18 9.50 -10.90
N LEU A 402 6.98 9.52 -9.58
CA LEU A 402 6.15 10.52 -8.91
C LEU A 402 6.73 11.94 -9.00
N CYS A 403 8.05 12.10 -8.94
CA CYS A 403 8.72 13.39 -9.12
C CYS A 403 8.64 13.88 -10.58
N THR A 404 8.66 12.96 -11.56
CA THR A 404 8.63 13.28 -13.00
C THR A 404 7.23 13.40 -13.58
N ALA A 405 6.19 13.00 -12.84
CA ALA A 405 4.79 13.15 -13.24
C ALA A 405 4.28 14.62 -13.24
N CYS A 406 5.16 15.60 -12.99
CA CYS A 406 4.82 17.01 -12.92
C CYS A 406 3.99 17.51 -14.12
N PRO A 407 3.04 18.44 -13.88
CA PRO A 407 2.54 19.28 -14.96
C PRO A 407 3.67 20.11 -15.57
N PRO A 408 3.65 20.37 -16.89
CA PRO A 408 4.49 21.43 -17.44
C PRO A 408 4.15 22.70 -16.65
N ARG A 409 5.19 23.42 -16.24
CA ARG A 409 5.06 24.82 -15.81
C ARG A 409 4.18 25.49 -16.85
N ASP A 410 3.09 26.12 -16.42
CA ASP A 410 2.68 27.32 -17.12
C ASP A 410 3.90 28.23 -17.03
N ASP A 411 4.65 28.31 -18.13
CA ASP A 411 5.58 29.38 -18.31
C ASP A 411 4.79 30.65 -18.05
N MET A 412 5.28 31.40 -17.07
CA MET A 412 4.90 32.78 -16.85
C MET A 412 5.21 33.54 -18.15
N TYR A 413 4.30 33.49 -19.11
CA TYR A 413 4.23 34.49 -20.16
C TYR A 413 3.67 35.74 -19.48
N PRO A 414 4.48 36.82 -19.29
CA PRO A 414 3.87 38.12 -19.16
C PRO A 414 3.08 38.34 -20.46
N ASN A 415 1.77 38.40 -20.33
CA ASN A 415 0.86 38.82 -21.37
C ASN A 415 1.33 40.18 -21.88
N TYR A 416 2.08 40.19 -22.99
CA TYR A 416 2.38 41.39 -23.74
C TYR A 416 1.40 41.44 -24.91
N PRO A 417 0.44 42.39 -24.92
CA PRO A 417 -0.47 42.51 -26.04
C PRO A 417 0.30 43.14 -27.19
N GLY A 418 0.43 42.39 -28.29
CA GLY A 418 0.80 42.94 -29.60
C GLY A 418 2.05 42.34 -30.19
N MET A 419 1.85 41.34 -31.05
CA MET A 419 2.48 41.31 -32.38
C MET A 419 1.58 40.49 -33.30
N TYR A 420 1.06 41.16 -34.32
CA TYR A 420 0.29 40.56 -35.41
C TYR A 420 1.19 39.61 -36.19
N THR A 421 0.71 38.39 -36.45
CA THR A 421 1.36 37.46 -37.38
C THR A 421 1.31 38.05 -38.78
N TYR A 422 2.46 38.42 -39.34
CA TYR A 422 2.60 38.75 -40.76
C TYR A 422 2.45 37.47 -41.57
N GLN A 423 1.25 37.23 -42.10
CA GLN A 423 0.98 36.18 -43.06
C GLN A 423 1.69 36.56 -44.38
N ALA A 424 2.73 35.82 -44.76
CA ALA A 424 3.40 36.01 -46.04
C ALA A 424 2.40 35.74 -47.20
N PRO A 425 2.37 36.56 -48.27
CA PRO A 425 1.45 36.34 -49.37
C PRO A 425 1.83 35.07 -50.14
N MET A 426 0.93 34.09 -50.18
CA MET A 426 1.01 33.00 -51.15
C MET A 426 0.60 33.54 -52.52
N TYR A 427 1.54 33.50 -53.48
CA TYR A 427 1.25 33.76 -54.89
C TYR A 427 0.36 32.65 -55.45
N GLY A 428 -0.91 32.97 -55.68
CA GLY A 428 -1.82 32.18 -56.52
C GLY A 428 -1.84 32.72 -57.97
N PRO A 429 -2.15 31.88 -58.98
CA PRO A 429 -2.13 32.25 -60.39
C PRO A 429 -3.30 33.18 -60.78
N PRO A 430 -3.21 33.91 -61.92
CA PRO A 430 -4.06 35.07 -62.19
C PRO A 430 -5.48 34.68 -62.60
N GLY A 431 -6.47 35.16 -61.85
CA GLY A 431 -7.91 35.09 -62.17
C GLY A 431 -8.50 36.50 -62.31
N ALA A 432 -9.42 36.66 -63.26
CA ALA A 432 -9.88 37.92 -63.85
C ALA A 432 -10.51 38.96 -62.89
N TYR A 433 -10.20 40.24 -63.13
CA TYR A 433 -10.77 41.40 -62.44
C TYR A 433 -12.23 41.64 -62.82
N GLY A 434 -13.11 41.76 -61.81
CA GLY A 434 -14.39 42.48 -61.89
C GLY A 434 -14.26 43.86 -61.23
N PRO A 435 -15.05 44.88 -61.61
CA PRO A 435 -14.80 46.27 -61.24
C PRO A 435 -15.19 46.60 -59.78
N PRO A 436 -14.44 47.50 -59.10
CA PRO A 436 -14.72 47.91 -57.73
C PRO A 436 -15.91 48.88 -57.63
N LYS A 437 -16.76 48.70 -56.62
CA LYS A 437 -17.82 49.66 -56.25
C LYS A 437 -17.23 50.80 -55.44
N THR A 438 -17.50 52.03 -55.86
CA THR A 438 -17.12 53.29 -55.20
C THR A 438 -18.12 53.67 -54.11
N TYR A 439 -17.63 54.14 -52.96
CA TYR A 439 -18.39 54.95 -52.01
C TYR A 439 -17.61 56.22 -51.67
N ALA A 440 -18.33 57.34 -51.61
CA ALA A 440 -17.81 58.71 -51.54
C ALA A 440 -17.36 59.13 -50.13
N PRO A 441 -16.42 60.10 -49.99
CA PRO A 441 -15.92 60.55 -48.69
C PRO A 441 -16.66 61.79 -48.15
N SER A 442 -16.78 61.90 -46.83
CA SER A 442 -17.18 63.09 -46.08
C SER A 442 -16.55 62.95 -44.67
N VAL A 443 -15.86 63.89 -44.01
CA VAL A 443 -15.61 65.34 -44.14
C VAL A 443 -14.26 65.65 -43.43
N ALA A 444 -13.69 66.83 -43.70
CA ALA A 444 -12.42 67.37 -43.22
C ALA A 444 -12.35 67.74 -41.71
N TYR A 445 -11.14 67.65 -41.14
CA TYR A 445 -10.78 68.07 -39.79
C TYR A 445 -10.34 69.55 -39.77
N THR A 446 -10.90 70.37 -38.87
CA THR A 446 -10.32 71.66 -38.48
C THR A 446 -10.10 71.68 -36.98
N GLY A 447 -8.89 72.06 -36.56
CA GLY A 447 -8.43 71.98 -35.19
C GLY A 447 -8.87 73.19 -34.37
N THR A 448 -9.47 72.92 -33.22
CA THR A 448 -9.37 73.68 -31.96
C THR A 448 -10.16 72.93 -30.88
N GLY A 449 -9.48 72.59 -29.77
CA GLY A 449 -9.97 72.41 -28.40
C GLY A 449 -11.32 71.75 -28.06
N THR A 450 -11.27 70.91 -27.02
CA THR A 450 -12.34 70.40 -26.13
C THR A 450 -12.99 69.06 -26.49
N TYR A 451 -12.81 68.09 -25.59
CA TYR A 451 -13.41 66.76 -25.61
C TYR A 451 -14.73 66.81 -24.84
N VAL A 452 -15.85 66.51 -25.49
CA VAL A 452 -17.15 66.28 -24.85
C VAL A 452 -17.63 64.89 -25.25
N PRO A 453 -17.88 63.94 -24.32
CA PRO A 453 -18.41 62.64 -24.69
C PRO A 453 -19.91 62.77 -25.00
N ASN A 454 -20.30 62.55 -26.26
CA ASN A 454 -21.71 62.43 -26.64
C ASN A 454 -22.20 61.01 -26.30
N LYS A 455 -23.09 60.93 -25.31
CA LYS A 455 -24.00 59.79 -25.10
C LYS A 455 -25.01 59.76 -26.26
N PRO A 456 -25.39 58.58 -26.78
CA PRO A 456 -26.71 58.42 -27.36
C PRO A 456 -27.54 57.41 -26.57
N ASN A 457 -28.72 57.87 -26.16
CA ASN A 457 -29.84 57.07 -25.68
C ASN A 457 -30.71 56.58 -26.87
N TYR A 458 -31.53 55.57 -26.54
CA TYR A 458 -32.75 55.06 -27.20
C TYR A 458 -32.53 54.13 -28.40
N SER A 459 -33.19 52.97 -28.51
CA SER A 459 -34.64 52.69 -28.33
C SER A 459 -34.83 51.18 -28.07
N ALA A 460 -35.50 50.74 -27.00
CA ALA A 460 -36.95 50.51 -26.86
C ALA A 460 -37.53 49.44 -27.81
N ASP A 461 -37.89 48.28 -27.25
CA ASP A 461 -39.00 47.44 -27.74
C ASP A 461 -39.78 46.83 -26.53
N PRO A 462 -41.13 46.76 -26.55
CA PRO A 462 -41.97 46.71 -25.34
C PRO A 462 -42.61 45.35 -24.98
N GLY A 463 -42.90 45.17 -23.68
CA GLY A 463 -44.06 44.45 -23.08
C GLY A 463 -44.14 42.92 -23.23
N GLN A 464 -43.78 42.10 -22.24
CA GLN A 464 -44.58 41.66 -21.05
C GLN A 464 -45.97 41.07 -21.32
N TYR A 465 -46.15 39.77 -21.01
CA TYR A 465 -47.36 39.20 -20.42
C TYR A 465 -47.00 38.05 -19.45
N LEU A 466 -47.39 38.26 -18.18
CA LEU A 466 -47.76 37.33 -17.10
C LEU A 466 -46.73 36.32 -16.57
#